data_AF-A0A957H3P3-F1
#
_entry.id   AF-A0A957H3P3-F1
#
_cell.length_a   1.000
_cell.length_b   1.000
_cell.length_c   1.000
_cell.angle_alpha   90.00
_cell.angle_beta   90.00
_cell.angle_gamma   90.00
#
_symmetry.space_group_name_H-M   'P 1'
#
loop_
_entity.id
_entity.type
_entity.pdbx_description
1 polymer ?
#
loop_
_entity_poly.entity_id
_entity_poly.type
_entity_poly.pdbx_seq_one_letter_code
_entity_poly.pdbx_strand_id
1 'polypeptide(L)'
;CTLAAVTSLAQERLPADEPLIQCGLFSLRHHVQLLADDAAGETIAFEFLVPTFLTELERLGLNTAKIADVLHGYDAARQRKLERIPGNTIDRRVTMAFSAEMAGTDNHHILNIDDLTEVNGSVALSPSATAYYLLQHNKSDSAARAYLRGSFHDGGMPNVMPFDVFERAWVLWNLSLAGPMPAAVRQAALPHIKFIHRTWQPRYGIGHSSPYTPHDGDDTAFVFELLSRFDRPVDIEALFHYEADGHFRCFAHESNPSVSTNVHMLAALLEAGLSPSDPAVRKVIRFLQARQVDGYWTDKWHASPYYPTAHMVIAAAEQLPELVVETNHWLHKTQHRSGGWGYYGETAEETAYALQALFTLQKHGFAVSQETLLAGAKWLLLDQNKMYPALWIGKCLYAPIHVIEATIMSALLLANQYLPEIRGWLTLKDLAPKPTA
;
A
#
# COMPACT_ATOMS: atom_id res chain seq x y z
N CYS A 1 -14.24 -9.09 1.26
CA CYS A 1 -15.14 -8.33 2.16
C CYS A 1 -16.53 -8.95 2.31
N THR A 2 -17.32 -9.06 1.24
CA THR A 2 -18.71 -9.57 1.32
C THR A 2 -18.82 -10.96 1.95
N LEU A 3 -17.94 -11.90 1.57
CA LEU A 3 -17.89 -13.23 2.19
C LEU A 3 -17.71 -13.17 3.72
N ALA A 4 -16.76 -12.37 4.20
CA ALA A 4 -16.50 -12.21 5.63
C ALA A 4 -17.70 -11.57 6.36
N ALA A 5 -18.30 -10.53 5.78
CA ALA A 5 -19.47 -9.86 6.38
C ALA A 5 -20.68 -10.78 6.46
N VAL A 6 -21.01 -11.49 5.37
CA VAL A 6 -22.11 -12.47 5.35
C VAL A 6 -21.84 -13.59 6.36
N THR A 7 -20.60 -14.06 6.46
CA THR A 7 -20.20 -15.09 7.44
C THR A 7 -20.46 -14.61 8.86
N SER A 8 -20.02 -13.40 9.21
CA SER A 8 -20.22 -12.83 10.55
C SER A 8 -21.71 -12.66 10.89
N LEU A 9 -22.52 -12.13 9.97
CA LEU A 9 -23.97 -11.96 10.17
C LEU A 9 -24.67 -13.33 10.35
N ALA A 10 -24.28 -14.32 9.55
CA ALA A 10 -24.81 -15.67 9.62
C ALA A 10 -24.40 -16.43 10.89
N GLN A 11 -23.29 -16.05 11.53
CA GLN A 11 -22.86 -16.60 12.82
C GLN A 11 -23.70 -16.02 13.98
N GLU A 12 -23.99 -14.72 13.98
CA GLU A 12 -24.80 -14.06 15.01
C GLU A 12 -26.29 -14.44 14.94
N ARG A 13 -26.80 -14.75 13.73
CA ARG A 13 -28.17 -15.23 13.47
C ARG A 13 -29.27 -14.30 14.00
N LEU A 14 -29.06 -12.99 13.92
CA LEU A 14 -30.11 -12.03 14.27
C LEU A 14 -31.16 -12.00 13.16
N PRO A 15 -32.48 -12.07 13.47
CA PRO A 15 -33.53 -12.04 12.44
C PRO A 15 -33.50 -10.80 11.53
N ALA A 16 -32.95 -9.68 12.02
CA ALA A 16 -32.81 -8.45 11.25
C ALA A 16 -31.74 -8.52 10.15
N ASP A 17 -30.82 -9.49 10.21
CA ASP A 17 -29.69 -9.60 9.29
C ASP A 17 -30.00 -10.43 8.04
N GLU A 18 -31.09 -11.21 8.05
CA GLU A 18 -31.47 -12.10 6.94
C GLU A 18 -31.55 -11.36 5.59
N PRO A 19 -32.16 -10.16 5.47
CA PRO A 19 -32.16 -9.41 4.21
C PRO A 19 -30.74 -9.02 3.75
N LEU A 20 -29.83 -8.71 4.68
CA LEU A 20 -28.44 -8.34 4.38
C LEU A 20 -27.64 -9.54 3.90
N ILE A 21 -27.83 -10.71 4.54
CA ILE A 21 -27.24 -12.00 4.13
C ILE A 21 -27.67 -12.33 2.70
N GLN A 22 -28.97 -12.27 2.40
CA GLN A 22 -29.49 -12.57 1.06
C GLN A 22 -28.98 -11.58 0.01
N CYS A 23 -28.91 -10.28 0.35
CA CYS A 23 -28.33 -9.26 -0.52
C CYS A 23 -26.84 -9.55 -0.81
N GLY A 24 -26.06 -9.91 0.20
CA GLY A 24 -24.65 -10.27 0.06
C GLY A 24 -24.44 -11.50 -0.83
N LEU A 25 -25.22 -12.57 -0.61
CA LEU A 25 -25.17 -13.78 -1.45
C LEU A 25 -25.64 -13.52 -2.88
N PHE A 26 -26.61 -12.63 -3.08
CA PHE A 26 -27.01 -12.18 -4.41
C PHE A 26 -25.87 -11.44 -5.10
N SER A 27 -25.25 -10.47 -4.43
CA SER A 27 -24.13 -9.70 -4.98
C SER A 27 -22.95 -10.60 -5.36
N LEU A 28 -22.55 -11.53 -4.49
CA LEU A 28 -21.48 -12.48 -4.76
C LEU A 28 -21.74 -13.31 -6.03
N ARG A 29 -22.97 -13.81 -6.21
CA ARG A 29 -23.35 -14.59 -7.41
C ARG A 29 -23.21 -13.83 -8.73
N HIS A 30 -23.31 -12.50 -8.70
CA HIS A 30 -23.22 -11.67 -9.92
C HIS A 30 -21.81 -11.16 -10.18
N HIS A 31 -21.06 -10.80 -9.14
CA HIS A 31 -19.77 -10.14 -9.30
C HIS A 31 -18.57 -11.08 -9.28
N VAL A 32 -18.68 -12.28 -8.69
CA VAL A 32 -17.54 -13.22 -8.59
C VAL A 32 -17.01 -13.65 -9.96
N GLN A 33 -17.85 -13.64 -10.99
CA GLN A 33 -17.49 -13.96 -12.38
C GLN A 33 -16.50 -12.94 -12.97
N LEU A 34 -16.51 -11.69 -12.48
CA LEU A 34 -15.67 -10.60 -12.97
C LEU A 34 -14.26 -10.63 -12.38
N LEU A 35 -13.98 -11.49 -11.40
CA LEU A 35 -12.67 -11.56 -10.74
C LEU A 35 -11.54 -11.87 -11.72
N ALA A 36 -11.81 -12.70 -12.74
CA ALA A 36 -10.81 -13.07 -13.74
C ALA A 36 -10.50 -11.95 -14.74
N ASP A 37 -11.36 -10.92 -14.81
CA ASP A 37 -11.26 -9.83 -15.79
C ASP A 37 -10.48 -8.62 -15.24
N ASP A 38 -10.21 -8.57 -13.93
CA ASP A 38 -9.51 -7.45 -13.31
C ASP A 38 -7.98 -7.62 -13.41
N ALA A 39 -7.33 -6.66 -14.06
CA ALA A 39 -5.88 -6.64 -14.23
C ALA A 39 -5.11 -6.45 -12.91
N ALA A 40 -5.73 -5.89 -11.86
CA ALA A 40 -5.11 -5.77 -10.53
C ALA A 40 -5.00 -7.13 -9.83
N GLY A 41 -5.81 -8.11 -10.25
CA GLY A 41 -5.78 -9.47 -9.73
C GLY A 41 -6.25 -9.61 -8.28
N GLU A 42 -5.65 -10.56 -7.57
CA GLU A 42 -6.06 -10.95 -6.22
C GLU A 42 -5.39 -10.12 -5.12
N THR A 43 -6.13 -9.92 -4.01
CA THR A 43 -5.59 -9.27 -2.81
C THR A 43 -4.75 -10.23 -1.95
N ILE A 44 -4.10 -9.70 -0.90
CA ILE A 44 -3.24 -10.50 -0.02
C ILE A 44 -4.01 -11.68 0.57
N ALA A 45 -3.45 -12.88 0.42
CA ALA A 45 -3.97 -14.14 0.92
C ALA A 45 -5.38 -14.51 0.42
N PHE A 46 -5.88 -13.87 -0.64
CA PHE A 46 -7.21 -14.13 -1.21
C PHE A 46 -7.45 -15.63 -1.43
N GLU A 47 -6.51 -16.29 -2.08
CA GLU A 47 -6.53 -17.72 -2.37
C GLU A 47 -6.63 -18.65 -1.15
N PHE A 48 -6.24 -18.18 0.04
CA PHE A 48 -6.37 -18.96 1.27
C PHE A 48 -7.63 -18.59 2.06
N LEU A 49 -8.01 -17.31 2.06
CA LEU A 49 -9.13 -16.79 2.84
C LEU A 49 -10.49 -17.10 2.21
N VAL A 50 -10.59 -17.07 0.89
CA VAL A 50 -11.87 -17.34 0.20
C VAL A 50 -12.38 -18.76 0.49
N PRO A 51 -11.57 -19.83 0.34
CA PRO A 51 -11.95 -21.19 0.74
C PRO A 51 -12.45 -21.31 2.19
N THR A 52 -11.81 -20.63 3.14
CA THR A 52 -12.19 -20.74 4.56
C THR A 52 -13.55 -20.13 4.82
N PHE A 53 -13.87 -18.99 4.18
CA PHE A 53 -15.20 -18.40 4.26
C PHE A 53 -16.28 -19.24 3.58
N LEU A 54 -15.99 -19.83 2.41
CA LEU A 54 -16.96 -20.70 1.72
C LEU A 54 -17.32 -21.92 2.56
N THR A 55 -16.30 -22.60 3.11
CA THR A 55 -16.48 -23.74 4.00
C THR A 55 -17.33 -23.37 5.23
N GLU A 56 -17.09 -22.20 5.81
CA GLU A 56 -17.83 -21.72 6.98
C GLU A 56 -19.30 -21.39 6.64
N LEU A 57 -19.57 -20.75 5.51
CA LEU A 57 -20.94 -20.46 5.06
C LEU A 57 -21.75 -21.73 4.80
N GLU A 58 -21.13 -22.75 4.20
CA GLU A 58 -21.75 -24.06 4.00
C GLU A 58 -22.09 -24.74 5.34
N ARG A 59 -21.17 -24.67 6.31
CA ARG A 59 -21.42 -25.16 7.68
C ARG A 59 -22.59 -24.44 8.35
N LEU A 60 -22.81 -23.17 8.03
CA LEU A 60 -23.93 -22.37 8.53
C LEU A 60 -25.24 -22.64 7.77
N GLY A 61 -25.23 -23.51 6.75
CA GLY A 61 -26.42 -23.92 5.99
C GLY A 61 -26.78 -22.99 4.84
N LEU A 62 -25.86 -22.10 4.42
CA LEU A 62 -26.10 -21.18 3.31
C LEU A 62 -25.69 -21.81 1.98
N ASN A 63 -26.49 -21.57 0.94
CA ASN A 63 -26.23 -22.10 -0.39
C ASN A 63 -25.19 -21.25 -1.14
N THR A 64 -23.96 -21.77 -1.22
CA THR A 64 -22.80 -21.19 -1.89
C THR A 64 -22.49 -21.82 -3.24
N ALA A 65 -23.25 -22.82 -3.71
CA ALA A 65 -22.87 -23.66 -4.85
C ALA A 65 -22.44 -22.86 -6.09
N LYS A 66 -23.25 -21.87 -6.51
CA LYS A 66 -22.92 -21.01 -7.66
C LYS A 66 -21.67 -20.14 -7.47
N ILE A 67 -21.35 -19.80 -6.22
CA ILE A 67 -20.16 -19.01 -5.88
C ILE A 67 -18.94 -19.94 -5.87
N ALA A 68 -19.07 -21.13 -5.29
CA ALA A 68 -18.05 -22.17 -5.26
C ALA A 68 -17.70 -22.67 -6.67
N ASP A 69 -18.68 -22.78 -7.58
CA ASP A 69 -18.43 -23.19 -8.98
C ASP A 69 -17.43 -22.25 -9.68
N VAL A 70 -17.48 -20.95 -9.41
CA VAL A 70 -16.55 -19.97 -10.00
C VAL A 70 -15.19 -20.02 -9.30
N LEU A 71 -15.18 -20.35 -8.01
CA LEU A 71 -14.01 -20.34 -7.15
C LEU A 71 -13.38 -21.74 -6.94
N HIS A 72 -13.85 -22.76 -7.66
CA HIS A 72 -13.52 -24.18 -7.43
C HIS A 72 -12.01 -24.48 -7.49
N GLY A 73 -11.22 -23.66 -8.21
CA GLY A 73 -9.77 -23.80 -8.28
C GLY A 73 -9.04 -23.43 -6.99
N TYR A 74 -9.63 -22.58 -6.14
CA TYR A 74 -8.96 -22.06 -4.94
C TYR A 74 -8.85 -23.08 -3.83
N ASP A 75 -9.82 -23.98 -3.64
CA ASP A 75 -9.74 -25.00 -2.59
C ASP A 75 -8.57 -25.96 -2.82
N ALA A 76 -8.45 -26.47 -4.04
CA ALA A 76 -7.34 -27.35 -4.42
C ALA A 76 -5.99 -26.60 -4.44
N ALA A 77 -5.97 -25.32 -4.77
CA ALA A 77 -4.76 -24.49 -4.67
C ALA A 77 -4.35 -24.27 -3.20
N ARG A 78 -5.30 -23.93 -2.33
CA ARG A 78 -5.10 -23.75 -0.90
C ARG A 78 -4.52 -25.00 -0.26
N GLN A 79 -5.14 -26.17 -0.45
CA GLN A 79 -4.68 -27.41 0.18
C GLN A 79 -3.25 -27.76 -0.26
N ARG A 80 -2.96 -27.69 -1.56
CA ARG A 80 -1.60 -27.91 -2.09
C ARG A 80 -0.56 -26.94 -1.52
N LYS A 81 -0.95 -25.70 -1.20
CA LYS A 81 -0.07 -24.71 -0.59
C LYS A 81 0.13 -24.97 0.89
N LEU A 82 -0.93 -25.25 1.63
CA LEU A 82 -0.88 -25.53 3.07
C LEU A 82 -0.11 -26.82 3.39
N GLU A 83 -0.26 -27.89 2.59
CA GLU A 83 0.51 -29.14 2.76
C GLU A 83 2.03 -28.95 2.65
N ARG A 84 2.48 -27.87 2.01
CA ARG A 84 3.90 -27.52 1.87
C ARG A 84 4.42 -26.69 3.03
N ILE A 85 3.55 -26.17 3.89
CA ILE A 85 3.93 -25.41 5.08
C ILE A 85 4.21 -26.42 6.19
N PRO A 86 5.44 -26.52 6.70
CA PRO A 86 5.72 -27.42 7.80
C PRO A 86 4.93 -27.00 9.05
N GLY A 87 4.61 -27.96 9.92
CA GLY A 87 3.92 -27.65 11.16
C GLY A 87 4.71 -26.69 12.04
N ASN A 88 4.00 -25.82 12.77
CA ASN A 88 4.57 -24.89 13.75
C ASN A 88 5.59 -23.87 13.17
N THR A 89 5.47 -23.47 11.90
CA THR A 89 6.41 -22.54 11.25
C THR A 89 5.88 -21.11 11.10
N ILE A 90 4.57 -20.89 11.23
CA ILE A 90 4.01 -19.54 11.15
C ILE A 90 4.08 -18.90 12.53
N ASP A 91 5.10 -18.08 12.73
CA ASP A 91 5.29 -17.22 13.90
C ASP A 91 5.32 -15.73 13.49
N ARG A 92 5.55 -14.82 14.44
CA ARG A 92 5.60 -13.38 14.17
C ARG A 92 6.68 -12.91 13.19
N ARG A 93 7.67 -13.74 12.85
CA ARG A 93 8.79 -13.37 11.96
C ARG A 93 8.47 -13.57 10.48
N VAL A 94 7.36 -14.24 10.16
CA VAL A 94 6.95 -14.50 8.77
C VAL A 94 5.67 -13.75 8.44
N THR A 95 5.61 -13.21 7.21
CA THR A 95 4.47 -12.40 6.74
C THR A 95 3.16 -13.16 6.71
N MET A 96 3.19 -14.49 6.66
CA MET A 96 1.98 -15.33 6.72
C MET A 96 1.19 -15.13 8.02
N ALA A 97 1.83 -14.70 9.13
CA ALA A 97 1.13 -14.36 10.36
C ALA A 97 0.11 -13.22 10.17
N PHE A 98 0.34 -12.30 9.21
CA PHE A 98 -0.62 -11.24 8.87
C PHE A 98 -1.97 -11.79 8.41
N SER A 99 -1.99 -13.02 7.89
CA SER A 99 -3.20 -13.72 7.45
C SER A 99 -3.40 -15.02 8.23
N ALA A 100 -3.03 -15.08 9.52
CA ALA A 100 -3.11 -16.30 10.32
C ALA A 100 -4.51 -16.96 10.32
N GLU A 101 -5.57 -16.18 10.12
CA GLU A 101 -6.93 -16.70 9.96
C GLU A 101 -7.12 -17.62 8.74
N MET A 102 -6.16 -17.64 7.82
CA MET A 102 -6.09 -18.58 6.71
C MET A 102 -5.95 -20.05 7.16
N ALA A 103 -5.49 -20.29 8.39
CA ALA A 103 -5.44 -21.61 8.99
C ALA A 103 -6.84 -22.22 9.17
N GLY A 104 -7.92 -21.42 9.08
CA GLY A 104 -9.30 -21.91 9.11
C GLY A 104 -9.61 -22.62 10.42
N THR A 105 -10.43 -23.66 10.37
CA THR A 105 -10.75 -24.52 11.54
C THR A 105 -9.96 -25.84 11.53
N ASP A 106 -9.19 -26.09 10.47
CA ASP A 106 -8.64 -27.39 10.11
C ASP A 106 -7.10 -27.43 10.10
N ASN A 107 -6.43 -26.27 10.00
CA ASN A 107 -4.96 -26.20 9.84
C ASN A 107 -4.25 -25.49 10.99
N HIS A 108 -4.81 -25.50 12.21
CA HIS A 108 -4.22 -24.82 13.37
C HIS A 108 -2.75 -25.22 13.67
N HIS A 109 -2.36 -26.43 13.28
CA HIS A 109 -1.03 -27.00 13.52
C HIS A 109 0.10 -26.28 12.77
N ILE A 110 -0.19 -25.45 11.77
CA ILE A 110 0.83 -24.67 11.05
C ILE A 110 1.28 -23.43 11.83
N LEU A 111 0.46 -22.98 12.79
CA LEU A 111 0.68 -21.78 13.59
C LEU A 111 1.50 -22.10 14.84
N ASN A 112 2.56 -21.32 15.07
CA ASN A 112 3.30 -21.34 16.33
C ASN A 112 2.67 -20.37 17.32
N ILE A 113 1.65 -20.85 18.04
CA ILE A 113 0.81 -20.05 18.94
C ILE A 113 1.65 -19.36 20.03
N ASP A 114 2.72 -19.98 20.49
CA ASP A 114 3.57 -19.47 21.58
C ASP A 114 4.41 -18.23 21.18
N ASP A 115 4.61 -17.99 19.87
CA ASP A 115 5.42 -16.87 19.35
C ASP A 115 4.73 -16.17 18.16
N LEU A 116 3.39 -16.25 18.10
CA LEU A 116 2.59 -15.65 17.03
C LEU A 116 2.33 -14.15 17.23
N THR A 117 2.31 -13.70 18.49
CA THR A 117 1.92 -12.33 18.83
C THR A 117 3.13 -11.37 18.89
N GLU A 118 2.92 -10.15 18.42
CA GLU A 118 3.85 -9.04 18.57
C GLU A 118 3.86 -8.48 20.00
N VAL A 119 4.82 -7.61 20.28
CA VAL A 119 5.00 -6.98 21.60
C VAL A 119 3.78 -6.17 22.08
N ASN A 120 2.94 -5.71 21.16
CA ASN A 120 1.70 -4.98 21.46
C ASN A 120 0.48 -5.91 21.66
N GLY A 121 0.66 -7.24 21.62
CA GLY A 121 -0.39 -8.25 21.75
C GLY A 121 -1.14 -8.57 20.45
N SER A 122 -0.88 -7.87 19.36
CA SER A 122 -1.48 -8.21 18.06
C SER A 122 -0.85 -9.46 17.45
N VAL A 123 -1.53 -10.06 16.49
CA VAL A 123 -0.90 -10.98 15.53
C VAL A 123 -0.55 -10.17 14.27
N ALA A 124 0.75 -9.96 14.05
CA ALA A 124 1.29 -9.25 12.88
C ALA A 124 0.60 -7.90 12.60
N LEU A 125 0.21 -7.16 13.64
CA LEU A 125 -0.51 -5.89 13.53
C LEU A 125 -1.84 -5.97 12.76
N SER A 126 -2.42 -7.16 12.56
CA SER A 126 -3.69 -7.32 11.86
C SER A 126 -4.84 -7.56 12.84
N PRO A 127 -5.87 -6.70 12.85
CA PRO A 127 -7.06 -6.91 13.68
C PRO A 127 -7.79 -8.22 13.37
N SER A 128 -7.94 -8.63 12.11
CA SER A 128 -8.63 -9.90 11.81
C SER A 128 -7.82 -11.13 12.21
N ALA A 129 -6.49 -11.12 12.04
CA ALA A 129 -5.65 -12.23 12.51
C ALA A 129 -5.64 -12.32 14.05
N THR A 130 -5.65 -11.17 14.73
CA THR A 130 -5.71 -11.11 16.20
C THR A 130 -7.07 -11.59 16.72
N ALA A 131 -8.16 -11.21 16.04
CA ALA A 131 -9.50 -11.71 16.37
C ALA A 131 -9.59 -13.22 16.20
N TYR A 132 -9.05 -13.76 15.10
CA TYR A 132 -8.95 -15.20 14.89
C TYR A 132 -8.15 -15.91 16.00
N TYR A 133 -6.98 -15.38 16.37
CA TYR A 133 -6.16 -15.92 17.47
C TYR A 133 -6.93 -15.97 18.80
N LEU A 134 -7.63 -14.89 19.15
CA LEU A 134 -8.48 -14.87 20.35
C LEU A 134 -9.60 -15.91 20.28
N LEU A 135 -10.27 -16.04 19.13
CA LEU A 135 -11.41 -16.94 18.99
C LEU A 135 -11.01 -18.42 19.02
N GLN A 136 -9.91 -18.78 18.38
CA GLN A 136 -9.51 -20.18 18.16
C GLN A 136 -8.48 -20.70 19.16
N HIS A 137 -7.64 -19.83 19.74
CA HIS A 137 -6.46 -20.27 20.50
C HIS A 137 -6.41 -19.73 21.92
N ASN A 138 -6.61 -18.42 22.13
CA ASN A 138 -6.41 -17.82 23.45
C ASN A 138 -7.43 -16.74 23.78
N LYS A 139 -8.67 -17.15 24.11
CA LYS A 139 -9.77 -16.23 24.43
C LYS A 139 -9.45 -15.28 25.58
N SER A 140 -8.58 -15.65 26.52
CA SER A 140 -8.28 -14.88 27.73
C SER A 140 -7.12 -13.89 27.58
N ASP A 141 -6.42 -13.86 26.45
CA ASP A 141 -5.27 -12.99 26.25
C ASP A 141 -5.64 -11.50 26.39
N SER A 142 -5.17 -10.88 27.47
CA SER A 142 -5.50 -9.48 27.78
C SER A 142 -4.81 -8.50 26.85
N ALA A 143 -3.62 -8.83 26.34
CA ALA A 143 -2.86 -7.94 25.45
C ALA A 143 -3.51 -7.90 24.07
N ALA A 144 -3.85 -9.06 23.50
CA ALA A 144 -4.57 -9.14 22.23
C ALA A 144 -5.95 -8.47 22.29
N ARG A 145 -6.68 -8.62 23.42
CA ARG A 145 -7.95 -7.90 23.64
C ARG A 145 -7.74 -6.39 23.73
N ALA A 146 -6.70 -5.93 24.42
CA ALA A 146 -6.38 -4.51 24.54
C ALA A 146 -6.01 -3.92 23.17
N TYR A 147 -5.24 -4.65 22.37
CA TYR A 147 -4.91 -4.29 20.99
C TYR A 147 -6.16 -4.08 20.12
N LEU A 148 -7.09 -5.05 20.12
CA LEU A 148 -8.33 -4.91 19.33
C LEU A 148 -9.18 -3.72 19.79
N ARG A 149 -9.33 -3.52 21.10
CA ARG A 149 -10.03 -2.34 21.63
C ARG A 149 -9.37 -1.03 21.21
N GLY A 150 -8.04 -0.97 21.21
CA GLY A 150 -7.28 0.21 20.80
C GLY A 150 -7.31 0.46 19.28
N SER A 151 -7.60 -0.57 18.48
CA SER A 151 -7.70 -0.48 17.01
C SER A 151 -9.12 -0.19 16.52
N PHE A 152 -10.12 -0.21 17.41
CA PHE A 152 -11.50 0.05 17.08
C PHE A 152 -11.75 1.54 16.87
N HIS A 153 -12.32 1.92 15.73
CA HIS A 153 -12.65 3.28 15.39
C HIS A 153 -13.96 3.33 14.59
N ASP A 154 -14.93 4.13 15.03
CA ASP A 154 -16.22 4.37 14.34
C ASP A 154 -16.96 3.11 13.85
N GLY A 155 -16.97 2.05 14.66
CA GLY A 155 -17.69 0.81 14.32
C GLY A 155 -16.88 -0.18 13.48
N GLY A 156 -15.66 0.16 13.08
CA GLY A 156 -14.78 -0.69 12.29
C GLY A 156 -13.37 -0.82 12.86
N MET A 157 -12.55 -1.59 12.15
CA MET A 157 -11.10 -1.70 12.38
C MET A 157 -10.41 -1.70 11.01
N PRO A 158 -9.20 -1.12 10.91
CA PRO A 158 -8.41 -1.18 9.68
C PRO A 158 -7.90 -2.60 9.43
N ASN A 159 -7.33 -2.85 8.24
CA ASN A 159 -6.69 -4.14 7.95
C ASN A 159 -5.35 -4.33 8.70
N VAL A 160 -4.69 -3.21 9.07
CA VAL A 160 -3.41 -3.13 9.78
C VAL A 160 -3.41 -1.93 10.74
N MET A 161 -2.89 -2.12 11.94
CA MET A 161 -2.70 -1.05 12.94
C MET A 161 -1.68 -1.48 13.99
N PRO A 162 -0.74 -0.62 14.42
CA PRO A 162 -0.37 0.67 13.83
C PRO A 162 0.23 0.56 12.42
N PHE A 163 0.29 1.71 11.74
CA PHE A 163 0.93 1.89 10.43
C PHE A 163 1.88 3.10 10.46
N ASP A 164 2.61 3.19 11.58
CA ASP A 164 3.21 4.42 12.07
C ASP A 164 4.48 4.85 11.34
N VAL A 165 5.29 3.92 10.83
CA VAL A 165 6.47 4.23 10.01
C VAL A 165 6.02 4.64 8.61
N PHE A 166 5.26 3.77 7.94
CA PHE A 166 4.78 3.99 6.58
C PHE A 166 4.09 5.35 6.44
N GLU A 167 3.09 5.64 7.28
CA GLU A 167 2.30 6.87 7.15
C GLU A 167 3.18 8.11 7.34
N ARG A 168 4.08 8.11 8.33
CA ARG A 168 5.00 9.23 8.57
C ARG A 168 5.97 9.39 7.41
N ALA A 169 6.51 8.30 6.88
CA ALA A 169 7.48 8.34 5.81
C ALA A 169 6.85 8.89 4.53
N TRP A 170 5.73 8.32 4.08
CA TRP A 170 5.05 8.75 2.86
C TRP A 170 4.53 10.18 2.93
N VAL A 171 4.03 10.63 4.09
CA VAL A 171 3.62 12.03 4.29
C VAL A 171 4.81 12.97 4.12
N LEU A 172 5.92 12.70 4.83
CA LEU A 172 7.10 13.56 4.79
C LEU A 172 7.78 13.56 3.42
N TRP A 173 7.83 12.41 2.74
CA TRP A 173 8.38 12.30 1.40
C TRP A 173 7.57 13.12 0.40
N ASN A 174 6.24 13.00 0.42
CA ASN A 174 5.37 13.79 -0.45
C ASN A 174 5.58 15.29 -0.24
N LEU A 175 5.58 15.75 1.01
CA LEU A 175 5.83 17.15 1.34
C LEU A 175 7.22 17.63 0.86
N SER A 176 8.21 16.74 0.80
CA SER A 176 9.57 17.08 0.33
C SER A 176 9.66 17.33 -1.18
N LEU A 177 8.73 16.81 -1.98
CA LEU A 177 8.74 16.97 -3.45
C LEU A 177 8.53 18.43 -3.88
N ALA A 178 7.80 19.22 -3.09
CA ALA A 178 7.59 20.65 -3.33
C ALA A 178 8.84 21.50 -2.99
N GLY A 179 9.99 20.90 -2.72
CA GLY A 179 11.23 21.59 -2.40
C GLY A 179 11.41 21.87 -0.90
N PRO A 180 12.28 22.82 -0.52
CA PRO A 180 12.63 23.06 0.87
C PRO A 180 11.41 23.42 1.73
N MET A 181 11.17 22.61 2.77
CA MET A 181 10.09 22.86 3.72
C MET A 181 10.33 24.15 4.51
N PRO A 182 9.29 25.00 4.74
CA PRO A 182 9.41 26.14 5.63
C PRO A 182 9.82 25.72 7.04
N ALA A 183 10.49 26.61 7.77
CA ALA A 183 11.03 26.32 9.09
C ALA A 183 9.99 25.73 10.06
N ALA A 184 8.76 26.24 10.07
CA ALA A 184 7.67 25.74 10.91
C ALA A 184 7.29 24.28 10.58
N VAL A 185 7.17 23.94 9.29
CA VAL A 185 6.87 22.58 8.82
C VAL A 185 8.02 21.64 9.14
N ARG A 186 9.28 22.07 8.88
CA ARG A 186 10.47 21.30 9.25
C ARG A 186 10.54 21.05 10.76
N GLN A 187 10.15 22.03 11.58
CA GLN A 187 10.09 21.87 13.03
C GLN A 187 9.03 20.85 13.45
N ALA A 188 7.85 20.88 12.82
CA ALA A 188 6.79 19.89 13.05
C ALA A 188 7.17 18.48 12.57
N ALA A 189 7.98 18.36 11.51
CA ALA A 189 8.45 17.08 10.98
C ALA A 189 9.54 16.40 11.85
N LEU A 190 10.32 17.17 12.61
CA LEU A 190 11.48 16.66 13.37
C LEU A 190 11.17 15.48 14.29
N PRO A 191 10.08 15.46 15.10
CA PRO A 191 9.73 14.30 15.91
C PRO A 191 9.47 13.04 15.10
N HIS A 192 8.83 13.17 13.94
CA HIS A 192 8.53 12.05 13.04
C HIS A 192 9.80 11.50 12.39
N ILE A 193 10.70 12.37 11.93
CA ILE A 193 12.00 11.97 11.38
C ILE A 193 12.85 11.25 12.45
N LYS A 194 12.87 11.80 13.68
CA LYS A 194 13.57 11.16 14.81
C LYS A 194 12.98 9.79 15.15
N PHE A 195 11.66 9.64 15.06
CA PHE A 195 10.98 8.37 15.29
C PHE A 195 11.38 7.34 14.21
N ILE A 196 11.28 7.70 12.93
CA ILE A 196 11.65 6.82 11.80
C ILE A 196 13.11 6.39 11.92
N HIS A 197 14.04 7.35 12.10
CA HIS A 197 15.47 7.06 12.21
C HIS A 197 15.81 6.17 13.42
N ARG A 198 15.08 6.28 14.54
CA ARG A 198 15.30 5.42 15.71
C ARG A 198 14.75 4.00 15.53
N THR A 199 13.80 3.83 14.62
CA THR A 199 13.16 2.54 14.34
C THR A 199 14.01 1.72 13.35
N TRP A 200 14.83 2.40 12.53
CA TRP A 200 15.76 1.77 11.61
C TRP A 200 16.69 0.76 12.30
N GLN A 201 16.75 -0.46 11.74
CA GLN A 201 17.62 -1.54 12.16
C GLN A 201 18.82 -1.62 11.22
N PRO A 202 20.06 -1.44 11.71
CA PRO A 202 21.25 -1.60 10.88
C PRO A 202 21.25 -2.94 10.15
N ARG A 203 21.62 -2.93 8.87
CA ARG A 203 21.68 -4.06 7.93
C ARG A 203 20.33 -4.67 7.52
N TYR A 204 19.24 -4.41 8.24
CA TYR A 204 17.92 -4.96 7.93
C TYR A 204 16.93 -3.90 7.44
N GLY A 205 17.18 -2.63 7.73
CA GLY A 205 16.30 -1.54 7.35
C GLY A 205 15.14 -1.39 8.32
N ILE A 206 13.93 -1.26 7.78
CA ILE A 206 12.72 -0.96 8.54
C ILE A 206 11.51 -1.66 7.89
N GLY A 207 10.42 -1.80 8.64
CA GLY A 207 9.13 -2.21 8.09
C GLY A 207 8.08 -1.11 8.27
N HIS A 208 6.88 -1.35 7.76
CA HIS A 208 5.76 -0.40 7.81
C HIS A 208 5.36 0.10 9.21
N SER A 209 5.78 -0.56 10.29
CA SER A 209 5.47 -0.12 11.65
C SER A 209 6.50 -0.54 12.71
N SER A 210 6.66 0.29 13.74
CA SER A 210 7.67 0.08 14.80
C SER A 210 7.54 -1.18 15.67
N PRO A 211 6.35 -1.71 15.99
CA PRO A 211 6.21 -2.98 16.70
C PRO A 211 6.16 -4.20 15.78
N TYR A 212 6.27 -4.03 14.46
CA TYR A 212 6.24 -5.15 13.51
C TYR A 212 7.59 -5.86 13.49
N THR A 213 7.59 -7.18 13.62
CA THR A 213 8.84 -7.95 13.63
C THR A 213 9.48 -8.07 12.24
N PRO A 214 8.74 -8.35 11.14
CA PRO A 214 9.30 -8.36 9.80
C PRO A 214 9.66 -6.95 9.29
N HIS A 215 10.73 -6.89 8.50
CA HIS A 215 11.13 -5.72 7.73
C HIS A 215 10.91 -6.00 6.24
N ASP A 216 10.84 -4.95 5.43
CA ASP A 216 10.61 -5.07 3.99
C ASP A 216 11.43 -4.07 3.17
N GLY A 217 11.69 -4.46 1.92
CA GLY A 217 12.48 -3.68 0.99
C GLY A 217 11.79 -2.41 0.51
N ASP A 218 10.45 -2.31 0.59
CA ASP A 218 9.71 -1.14 0.10
C ASP A 218 9.89 0.02 1.08
N ASP A 219 9.48 -0.19 2.33
CA ASP A 219 9.64 0.77 3.41
C ASP A 219 11.12 1.08 3.65
N THR A 220 12.01 0.07 3.57
CA THR A 220 13.46 0.29 3.71
C THR A 220 14.02 1.23 2.63
N ALA A 221 13.72 1.00 1.35
CA ALA A 221 14.20 1.86 0.27
C ALA A 221 13.61 3.28 0.37
N PHE A 222 12.31 3.37 0.61
CA PHE A 222 11.60 4.63 0.70
C PHE A 222 12.10 5.48 1.89
N VAL A 223 12.29 4.85 3.05
CA VAL A 223 12.83 5.52 4.24
C VAL A 223 14.30 5.89 4.08
N PHE A 224 15.10 5.08 3.40
CA PHE A 224 16.49 5.41 3.08
C PHE A 224 16.57 6.73 2.30
N GLU A 225 15.79 6.85 1.22
CA GLU A 225 15.72 8.05 0.40
C GLU A 225 15.25 9.25 1.23
N LEU A 226 14.16 9.08 1.97
CA LEU A 226 13.61 10.11 2.85
C LEU A 226 14.64 10.63 3.85
N LEU A 227 15.30 9.73 4.59
CA LEU A 227 16.26 10.13 5.62
C LEU A 227 17.49 10.82 5.03
N SER A 228 17.92 10.42 3.83
CA SER A 228 18.99 11.08 3.08
C SER A 228 18.65 12.54 2.76
N ARG A 229 17.42 12.80 2.26
CA ARG A 229 16.89 14.16 2.02
C ARG A 229 16.81 15.04 3.27
N PHE A 230 16.83 14.44 4.46
CA PHE A 230 16.79 15.15 5.75
C PHE A 230 18.14 15.18 6.49
N ASP A 231 19.25 14.88 5.81
CA ASP A 231 20.60 14.84 6.38
C ASP A 231 20.73 13.85 7.55
N ARG A 232 20.05 12.70 7.45
CA ARG A 232 20.01 11.63 8.45
C ARG A 232 20.46 10.29 7.85
N PRO A 233 21.69 10.20 7.32
CA PRO A 233 22.12 9.02 6.58
C PRO A 233 22.04 7.75 7.43
N VAL A 234 21.62 6.67 6.79
CA VAL A 234 21.57 5.31 7.34
C VAL A 234 22.40 4.37 6.46
N ASP A 235 22.64 3.14 6.90
CA ASP A 235 23.52 2.19 6.22
C ASP A 235 22.92 1.68 4.90
N ILE A 236 23.71 1.75 3.82
CA ILE A 236 23.30 1.28 2.49
C ILE A 236 23.19 -0.25 2.45
N GLU A 237 23.89 -0.95 3.35
CA GLU A 237 23.87 -2.41 3.50
C GLU A 237 22.45 -2.94 3.73
N ALA A 238 21.57 -2.15 4.37
CA ALA A 238 20.16 -2.48 4.52
C ALA A 238 19.42 -2.64 3.18
N LEU A 239 19.76 -1.86 2.14
CA LEU A 239 19.16 -2.02 0.80
C LEU A 239 19.53 -3.38 0.21
N PHE A 240 20.82 -3.74 0.31
CA PHE A 240 21.36 -4.99 -0.23
C PHE A 240 20.89 -6.25 0.51
N HIS A 241 20.31 -6.13 1.70
CA HIS A 241 19.61 -7.23 2.37
C HIS A 241 18.49 -7.83 1.51
N TYR A 242 17.85 -6.99 0.70
CA TYR A 242 16.71 -7.35 -0.12
C TYR A 242 17.08 -7.77 -1.54
N GLU A 243 18.36 -7.68 -1.90
CA GLU A 243 18.84 -8.06 -3.23
C GLU A 243 18.54 -9.54 -3.53
N ALA A 244 18.02 -9.80 -4.73
CA ALA A 244 17.80 -11.13 -5.26
C ALA A 244 18.33 -11.23 -6.70
N ASP A 245 18.11 -12.39 -7.33
CA ASP A 245 18.43 -12.54 -8.74
C ASP A 245 17.45 -11.71 -9.59
N GLY A 246 18.02 -10.85 -10.43
CA GLY A 246 17.27 -9.97 -11.33
C GLY A 246 16.49 -8.79 -10.71
N HIS A 247 16.30 -8.70 -9.39
CA HIS A 247 15.53 -7.62 -8.74
C HIS A 247 15.84 -7.49 -7.24
N PHE A 248 15.20 -6.54 -6.56
CA PHE A 248 15.14 -6.44 -5.10
C PHE A 248 13.76 -6.88 -4.61
N ARG A 249 13.73 -7.67 -3.54
CA ARG A 249 12.51 -8.22 -2.94
C ARG A 249 11.84 -7.20 -2.04
N CYS A 250 10.51 -7.23 -1.96
CA CYS A 250 9.80 -6.57 -0.85
C CYS A 250 9.93 -7.44 0.41
N PHE A 251 9.53 -8.71 0.35
CA PHE A 251 9.72 -9.66 1.46
C PHE A 251 10.52 -10.89 1.05
N ALA A 252 11.14 -11.56 2.02
CA ALA A 252 12.11 -12.62 1.73
C ALA A 252 11.57 -13.83 0.95
N HIS A 253 10.28 -14.14 1.12
CA HIS A 253 9.58 -15.29 0.54
C HIS A 253 8.34 -14.88 -0.26
N GLU A 254 8.38 -13.72 -0.93
CA GLU A 254 7.26 -13.27 -1.75
C GLU A 254 7.11 -14.10 -3.03
N SER A 255 5.85 -14.36 -3.43
CA SER A 255 5.55 -15.11 -4.66
C SER A 255 5.76 -14.27 -5.92
N ASN A 256 5.35 -13.00 -5.88
CA ASN A 256 5.41 -12.07 -7.00
C ASN A 256 6.26 -10.86 -6.60
N PRO A 257 7.25 -10.44 -7.42
CA PRO A 257 8.06 -9.27 -7.11
C PRO A 257 7.25 -7.98 -7.26
N SER A 258 7.52 -6.98 -6.40
CA SER A 258 6.89 -5.66 -6.48
C SER A 258 7.63 -4.73 -7.44
N VAL A 259 6.87 -4.03 -8.29
CA VAL A 259 7.36 -2.95 -9.13
C VAL A 259 7.64 -1.70 -8.30
N SER A 260 6.73 -1.29 -7.41
CA SER A 260 6.94 -0.09 -6.58
C SER A 260 8.17 -0.24 -5.68
N THR A 261 8.41 -1.43 -5.12
CA THR A 261 9.65 -1.71 -4.36
C THR A 261 10.90 -1.52 -5.19
N ASN A 262 10.89 -1.98 -6.44
CA ASN A 262 12.05 -1.78 -7.31
C ASN A 262 12.18 -0.33 -7.78
N VAL A 263 11.08 0.41 -7.92
CA VAL A 263 11.11 1.87 -8.16
C VAL A 263 11.72 2.60 -6.96
N HIS A 264 11.31 2.28 -5.73
CA HIS A 264 11.89 2.88 -4.52
C HIS A 264 13.35 2.48 -4.34
N MET A 265 13.72 1.23 -4.65
CA MET A 265 15.12 0.80 -4.64
C MET A 265 15.95 1.55 -5.68
N LEU A 266 15.40 1.84 -6.87
CA LEU A 266 16.08 2.70 -7.84
C LEU A 266 16.37 4.08 -7.24
N ALA A 267 15.36 4.72 -6.66
CA ALA A 267 15.50 6.03 -6.01
C ALA A 267 16.55 5.98 -4.89
N ALA A 268 16.48 4.99 -4.00
CA ALA A 268 17.40 4.84 -2.88
C ALA A 268 18.85 4.60 -3.32
N LEU A 269 19.09 3.76 -4.34
CA LEU A 269 20.44 3.49 -4.85
C LEU A 269 21.03 4.73 -5.52
N LEU A 270 20.25 5.48 -6.31
CA LEU A 270 20.69 6.72 -6.92
C LEU A 270 20.96 7.81 -5.88
N GLU A 271 20.10 7.94 -4.85
CA GLU A 271 20.28 8.86 -3.72
C GLU A 271 21.53 8.50 -2.89
N ALA A 272 21.86 7.21 -2.79
CA ALA A 272 23.11 6.75 -2.18
C ALA A 272 24.37 7.06 -3.02
N GLY A 273 24.21 7.66 -4.20
CA GLY A 273 25.29 8.07 -5.09
C GLY A 273 25.81 6.96 -6.02
N LEU A 274 25.09 5.84 -6.16
CA LEU A 274 25.46 4.82 -7.13
C LEU A 274 25.17 5.31 -8.54
N SER A 275 26.14 5.11 -9.44
CA SER A 275 25.97 5.52 -10.84
C SER A 275 24.93 4.66 -11.56
N PRO A 276 24.28 5.16 -12.63
CA PRO A 276 23.51 4.36 -13.57
C PRO A 276 24.19 3.09 -14.10
N SER A 277 25.54 3.08 -14.11
CA SER A 277 26.34 1.94 -14.56
C SER A 277 26.61 0.90 -13.47
N ASP A 278 26.21 1.16 -12.23
CA ASP A 278 26.38 0.21 -11.13
C ASP A 278 25.60 -1.09 -11.40
N PRO A 279 26.15 -2.28 -11.08
CA PRO A 279 25.45 -3.55 -11.26
C PRO A 279 24.05 -3.60 -10.60
N ALA A 280 23.88 -3.04 -9.41
CA ALA A 280 22.62 -3.03 -8.68
C ALA A 280 21.59 -2.11 -9.35
N VAL A 281 22.02 -0.91 -9.75
CA VAL A 281 21.16 0.03 -10.49
C VAL A 281 20.72 -0.55 -11.83
N ARG A 282 21.64 -1.12 -12.62
CA ARG A 282 21.30 -1.77 -13.89
C ARG A 282 20.38 -2.98 -13.73
N LYS A 283 20.49 -3.71 -12.62
CA LYS A 283 19.58 -4.81 -12.30
C LYS A 283 18.15 -4.30 -12.17
N VAL A 284 17.96 -3.26 -11.37
CA VAL A 284 16.65 -2.62 -11.16
C VAL A 284 16.11 -2.04 -12.47
N ILE A 285 16.94 -1.32 -13.25
CA ILE A 285 16.53 -0.77 -14.55
C ILE A 285 16.01 -1.87 -15.48
N ARG A 286 16.75 -2.98 -15.64
CA ARG A 286 16.30 -4.10 -16.48
C ARG A 286 15.00 -4.71 -15.99
N PHE A 287 14.82 -4.86 -14.69
CA PHE A 287 13.60 -5.37 -14.09
C PHE A 287 12.39 -4.50 -14.42
N LEU A 288 12.54 -3.18 -14.29
CA LEU A 288 11.49 -2.19 -14.53
C LEU A 288 11.17 -2.05 -16.02
N GLN A 289 12.17 -1.99 -16.90
CA GLN A 289 11.98 -1.94 -18.35
C GLN A 289 11.19 -3.15 -18.87
N ALA A 290 11.48 -4.35 -18.36
CA ALA A 290 10.78 -5.57 -18.76
C ALA A 290 9.30 -5.62 -18.32
N ARG A 291 8.87 -4.70 -17.45
CA ARG A 291 7.50 -4.63 -16.89
C ARG A 291 6.75 -3.36 -17.27
N GLN A 292 7.35 -2.49 -18.08
CA GLN A 292 6.65 -1.34 -18.63
C GLN A 292 5.65 -1.82 -19.68
N VAL A 293 4.41 -1.34 -19.58
CA VAL A 293 3.34 -1.61 -20.54
C VAL A 293 2.89 -0.26 -21.08
N ASP A 294 3.09 0.02 -22.36
CA ASP A 294 2.63 1.26 -23.00
C ASP A 294 2.92 2.56 -22.21
N GLY A 295 4.11 2.63 -21.60
CA GLY A 295 4.55 3.80 -20.83
C GLY A 295 4.16 3.82 -19.34
N TYR A 296 3.45 2.81 -18.82
CA TYR A 296 3.08 2.73 -17.40
C TYR A 296 3.49 1.40 -16.75
N TRP A 297 3.34 1.34 -15.43
CA TRP A 297 3.57 0.16 -14.61
C TRP A 297 2.38 -0.13 -13.71
N THR A 298 2.20 -1.40 -13.35
CA THR A 298 1.28 -1.84 -12.31
C THR A 298 2.07 -2.46 -11.17
N ASP A 299 1.49 -2.47 -9.97
CA ASP A 299 2.12 -3.05 -8.79
C ASP A 299 1.09 -3.86 -7.97
N LYS A 300 1.57 -4.78 -7.14
CA LYS A 300 0.73 -5.63 -6.29
C LYS A 300 0.27 -4.96 -4.99
N TRP A 301 0.83 -3.80 -4.63
CA TRP A 301 0.49 -3.05 -3.41
C TRP A 301 -0.47 -1.89 -3.68
N HIS A 302 -0.71 -1.54 -4.95
CA HIS A 302 -1.59 -0.44 -5.33
C HIS A 302 -2.35 -0.75 -6.61
N ALA A 303 -3.69 -0.62 -6.57
CA ALA A 303 -4.58 -0.96 -7.67
C ALA A 303 -4.47 0.00 -8.87
N SER A 304 -3.99 1.23 -8.63
CA SER A 304 -3.79 2.20 -9.70
C SER A 304 -2.38 2.12 -10.31
N PRO A 305 -2.24 2.11 -11.65
CA PRO A 305 -0.96 2.26 -12.32
C PRO A 305 -0.34 3.66 -12.16
N TYR A 306 -1.13 4.69 -11.82
CA TYR A 306 -0.60 6.04 -11.62
C TYR A 306 0.39 6.11 -10.46
N TYR A 307 0.22 5.29 -9.42
CA TYR A 307 1.11 5.25 -8.26
C TYR A 307 2.56 4.83 -8.62
N PRO A 308 2.82 3.58 -9.05
CA PRO A 308 4.19 3.17 -9.37
C PRO A 308 4.77 3.95 -10.55
N THR A 309 3.91 4.38 -11.50
CA THR A 309 4.34 5.15 -12.67
C THR A 309 4.81 6.56 -12.31
N ALA A 310 4.10 7.26 -11.42
CA ALA A 310 4.52 8.58 -10.96
C ALA A 310 5.80 8.50 -10.12
N HIS A 311 5.91 7.50 -9.25
CA HIS A 311 7.12 7.27 -8.47
C HIS A 311 8.32 6.93 -9.37
N MET A 312 8.10 6.19 -10.46
CA MET A 312 9.15 5.90 -11.45
C MET A 312 9.64 7.18 -12.14
N VAL A 313 8.72 8.07 -12.52
CA VAL A 313 9.07 9.39 -13.06
C VAL A 313 9.90 10.19 -12.06
N ILE A 314 9.48 10.21 -10.79
CA ILE A 314 10.18 10.96 -9.74
C ILE A 314 11.59 10.42 -9.50
N ALA A 315 11.77 9.10 -9.52
CA ALA A 315 13.06 8.45 -9.33
C ALA A 315 14.01 8.62 -10.52
N ALA A 316 13.50 8.61 -11.75
CA ALA A 316 14.32 8.45 -12.96
C ALA A 316 14.49 9.72 -13.81
N ALA A 317 13.58 10.70 -13.76
CA ALA A 317 13.56 11.80 -14.73
C ALA A 317 14.86 12.62 -14.81
N GLU A 318 15.59 12.74 -13.70
CA GLU A 318 16.86 13.48 -13.65
C GLU A 318 18.05 12.69 -14.21
N GLN A 319 18.22 11.45 -13.77
CA GLN A 319 19.45 10.68 -14.01
C GLN A 319 19.30 9.61 -15.09
N LEU A 320 18.06 9.23 -15.43
CA LEU A 320 17.70 8.15 -16.35
C LEU A 320 16.50 8.58 -17.23
N PRO A 321 16.58 9.74 -17.92
CA PRO A 321 15.44 10.34 -18.62
C PRO A 321 14.85 9.44 -19.71
N GLU A 322 15.65 8.56 -20.31
CA GLU A 322 15.22 7.61 -21.34
C GLU A 322 14.17 6.61 -20.85
N LEU A 323 14.09 6.35 -19.54
CA LEU A 323 13.15 5.39 -18.98
C LEU A 323 11.71 5.90 -18.92
N VAL A 324 11.51 7.22 -19.02
CA VAL A 324 10.23 7.88 -18.73
C VAL A 324 9.66 8.66 -19.91
N VAL A 325 10.27 8.53 -21.10
CA VAL A 325 9.80 9.19 -22.34
C VAL A 325 8.37 8.75 -22.69
N GLU A 326 8.12 7.43 -22.76
CA GLU A 326 6.79 6.90 -23.05
C GLU A 326 5.79 7.20 -21.94
N THR A 327 6.27 7.31 -20.70
CA THR A 327 5.44 7.70 -19.55
C THR A 327 4.91 9.12 -19.69
N ASN A 328 5.71 10.06 -20.20
CA ASN A 328 5.24 11.41 -20.48
C ASN A 328 4.08 11.39 -21.49
N HIS A 329 4.19 10.59 -22.56
CA HIS A 329 3.10 10.44 -23.54
C HIS A 329 1.86 9.79 -22.91
N TRP A 330 2.04 8.75 -22.10
CA TRP A 330 0.96 8.06 -21.42
C TRP A 330 0.17 9.02 -20.52
N LEU A 331 0.85 9.81 -19.67
CA LEU A 331 0.20 10.78 -18.77
C LEU A 331 -0.66 11.80 -19.53
N HIS A 332 -0.18 12.30 -20.66
CA HIS A 332 -0.98 13.23 -21.49
C HIS A 332 -2.17 12.53 -22.16
N LYS A 333 -1.97 11.30 -22.66
CA LYS A 333 -3.01 10.54 -23.37
C LYS A 333 -4.16 10.11 -22.44
N THR A 334 -3.89 9.85 -21.17
CA THR A 334 -4.86 9.29 -20.22
C THR A 334 -5.55 10.33 -19.35
N GLN A 335 -5.24 11.62 -19.52
CA GLN A 335 -6.00 12.69 -18.87
C GLN A 335 -7.45 12.66 -19.35
N HIS A 336 -8.40 12.69 -18.42
CA HIS A 336 -9.82 12.77 -18.74
C HIS A 336 -10.17 14.18 -19.22
N ARG A 337 -11.28 14.32 -19.95
CA ARG A 337 -11.72 15.63 -20.50
C ARG A 337 -11.99 16.69 -19.43
N SER A 338 -12.34 16.24 -18.23
CA SER A 338 -12.54 17.04 -17.01
C SER A 338 -11.23 17.58 -16.41
N GLY A 339 -10.09 17.01 -16.80
CA GLY A 339 -8.76 17.37 -16.32
C GLY A 339 -8.18 16.40 -15.29
N GLY A 340 -8.99 15.54 -14.66
CA GLY A 340 -8.53 14.55 -13.70
C GLY A 340 -7.88 13.33 -14.35
N TRP A 341 -7.28 12.50 -13.50
CA TRP A 341 -6.80 11.16 -13.85
C TRP A 341 -7.40 10.12 -12.92
N GLY A 342 -7.51 8.92 -13.45
CA GLY A 342 -7.74 7.73 -12.66
C GLY A 342 -8.08 6.52 -13.54
N TYR A 343 -7.83 5.33 -13.00
CA TYR A 343 -7.82 4.08 -13.76
C TYR A 343 -9.21 3.43 -13.84
N TYR A 344 -9.90 3.35 -12.71
CA TYR A 344 -11.29 2.85 -12.64
C TYR A 344 -12.34 3.98 -12.64
N GLY A 345 -11.86 5.22 -12.59
CA GLY A 345 -12.62 6.46 -12.48
C GLY A 345 -11.67 7.55 -11.99
N GLU A 346 -11.97 8.82 -12.22
CA GLU A 346 -11.10 9.92 -11.78
C GLU A 346 -11.04 9.98 -10.23
N THR A 347 -9.84 10.15 -9.68
CA THR A 347 -9.64 10.27 -8.23
C THR A 347 -8.63 11.37 -7.89
N ALA A 348 -8.77 11.95 -6.69
CA ALA A 348 -7.82 12.95 -6.18
C ALA A 348 -6.41 12.38 -6.01
N GLU A 349 -6.30 11.15 -5.52
CA GLU A 349 -5.02 10.44 -5.34
C GLU A 349 -4.30 10.26 -6.69
N GLU A 350 -4.97 9.71 -7.69
CA GLU A 350 -4.36 9.43 -9.00
C GLU A 350 -4.06 10.72 -9.78
N THR A 351 -4.93 11.72 -9.67
CA THR A 351 -4.68 13.06 -10.23
C THR A 351 -3.47 13.72 -9.60
N ALA A 352 -3.30 13.58 -8.28
CA ALA A 352 -2.13 14.10 -7.59
C ALA A 352 -0.83 13.40 -8.03
N TYR A 353 -0.84 12.06 -8.17
CA TYR A 353 0.30 11.32 -8.73
C TYR A 353 0.66 11.78 -10.14
N ALA A 354 -0.32 11.91 -11.03
CA ALA A 354 -0.11 12.37 -12.40
C ALA A 354 0.51 13.78 -12.42
N LEU A 355 0.00 14.70 -11.60
CA LEU A 355 0.55 16.05 -11.50
C LEU A 355 1.97 16.08 -10.95
N GLN A 356 2.27 15.33 -9.88
CA GLN A 356 3.64 15.23 -9.34
C GLN A 356 4.62 14.74 -10.41
N ALA A 357 4.23 13.72 -11.19
CA ALA A 357 5.03 13.21 -12.29
C ALA A 357 5.24 14.26 -13.39
N LEU A 358 4.17 14.91 -13.86
CA LEU A 358 4.25 15.93 -14.90
C LEU A 358 5.06 17.16 -14.49
N PHE A 359 4.93 17.65 -13.25
CA PHE A 359 5.77 18.73 -12.74
C PHE A 359 7.24 18.31 -12.63
N THR A 360 7.50 17.05 -12.25
CA THR A 360 8.87 16.53 -12.22
C THR A 360 9.48 16.45 -13.62
N LEU A 361 8.73 15.93 -14.60
CA LEU A 361 9.14 15.91 -16.01
C LEU A 361 9.42 17.34 -16.52
N GLN A 362 8.52 18.29 -16.25
CA GLN A 362 8.71 19.70 -16.63
C GLN A 362 9.99 20.29 -16.02
N LYS A 363 10.23 20.05 -14.72
CA LYS A 363 11.44 20.51 -14.01
C LYS A 363 12.72 19.98 -14.64
N HIS A 364 12.70 18.75 -15.15
CA HIS A 364 13.85 18.09 -15.81
C HIS A 364 13.85 18.25 -17.34
N GLY A 365 13.12 19.23 -17.88
CA GLY A 365 13.26 19.69 -19.26
C GLY A 365 12.41 18.94 -20.29
N PHE A 366 11.51 18.05 -19.87
CA PHE A 366 10.56 17.41 -20.78
C PHE A 366 9.48 18.40 -21.23
N ALA A 367 9.00 18.22 -22.46
CA ALA A 367 7.86 18.96 -22.97
C ALA A 367 6.57 18.50 -22.26
N VAL A 368 6.00 19.39 -21.45
CA VAL A 368 4.75 19.16 -20.71
C VAL A 368 3.77 20.29 -21.02
N SER A 369 2.54 19.92 -21.37
CA SER A 369 1.48 20.87 -21.71
C SER A 369 1.04 21.68 -20.48
N GLN A 370 1.10 23.01 -20.57
CA GLN A 370 0.59 23.89 -19.52
C GLN A 370 -0.93 23.77 -19.35
N GLU A 371 -1.65 23.50 -20.44
CA GLU A 371 -3.09 23.26 -20.40
C GLU A 371 -3.41 21.99 -19.60
N THR A 372 -2.66 20.91 -19.82
CA THR A 372 -2.79 19.65 -19.08
C THR A 372 -2.55 19.86 -17.58
N LEU A 373 -1.46 20.55 -17.21
CA LEU A 373 -1.14 20.88 -15.82
C LEU A 373 -2.24 21.73 -15.17
N LEU A 374 -2.70 22.78 -15.86
CA LEU A 374 -3.72 23.69 -15.36
C LEU A 374 -5.08 23.01 -15.19
N ALA A 375 -5.48 22.16 -16.13
CA ALA A 375 -6.72 21.41 -16.07
C ALA A 375 -6.73 20.44 -14.88
N GLY A 376 -5.63 19.70 -14.69
CA GLY A 376 -5.46 18.79 -13.55
C GLY A 376 -5.48 19.52 -12.20
N ALA A 377 -4.71 20.60 -12.08
CA ALA A 377 -4.66 21.37 -10.85
C ALA A 377 -6.02 22.01 -10.50
N LYS A 378 -6.76 22.51 -11.50
CA LYS A 378 -8.14 23.01 -11.30
C LYS A 378 -9.10 21.91 -10.87
N TRP A 379 -9.03 20.75 -11.51
CA TRP A 379 -9.85 19.60 -11.15
C TRP A 379 -9.61 19.21 -9.68
N LEU A 380 -8.34 19.09 -9.29
CA LEU A 380 -7.94 18.71 -7.94
C LEU A 380 -8.33 19.74 -6.86
N LEU A 381 -8.33 21.03 -7.20
CA LEU A 381 -8.81 22.09 -6.30
C LEU A 381 -10.33 22.10 -6.11
N LEU A 382 -11.08 21.68 -7.14
CA LEU A 382 -12.53 21.66 -7.11
C LEU A 382 -13.07 20.38 -6.47
N ASP A 383 -12.28 19.31 -6.40
CA ASP A 383 -12.66 18.12 -5.67
C ASP A 383 -12.62 18.36 -4.15
N GLN A 384 -13.79 18.64 -3.59
CA GLN A 384 -13.99 18.86 -2.15
C GLN A 384 -14.30 17.55 -1.40
N ASN A 385 -14.35 16.42 -2.10
CA ASN A 385 -14.72 15.15 -1.48
C ASN A 385 -13.52 14.52 -0.77
N LYS A 386 -13.54 14.56 0.57
CA LYS A 386 -12.60 13.79 1.41
C LYS A 386 -12.88 12.29 1.48
N MET A 387 -13.73 11.76 0.60
CA MET A 387 -14.01 10.33 0.52
C MET A 387 -13.10 9.72 -0.54
N TYR A 388 -11.90 9.33 -0.13
CA TYR A 388 -10.92 8.74 -1.04
C TYR A 388 -11.26 7.26 -1.31
N PRO A 389 -11.34 6.86 -2.59
CA PRO A 389 -11.45 5.45 -2.94
C PRO A 389 -10.28 4.64 -2.36
N ALA A 390 -10.57 3.40 -1.96
CA ALA A 390 -9.54 2.50 -1.46
C ALA A 390 -8.76 1.90 -2.64
N LEU A 391 -7.53 2.37 -2.86
CA LEU A 391 -6.66 1.91 -3.94
C LEU A 391 -5.45 1.10 -3.44
N TRP A 392 -5.14 1.14 -2.15
CA TRP A 392 -4.03 0.39 -1.56
C TRP A 392 -4.44 -1.04 -1.26
N ILE A 393 -3.56 -2.00 -1.54
CA ILE A 393 -3.89 -3.42 -1.50
C ILE A 393 -3.37 -4.05 -0.19
N GLY A 394 -4.30 -4.45 0.67
CA GLY A 394 -4.06 -5.33 1.82
C GLY A 394 -4.77 -6.68 1.63
N LYS A 395 -5.30 -7.26 2.71
CA LYS A 395 -6.29 -8.37 2.59
C LYS A 395 -7.58 -7.93 1.89
N CYS A 396 -7.88 -6.65 2.01
CA CYS A 396 -8.85 -5.90 1.22
C CYS A 396 -8.21 -4.58 0.81
N LEU A 397 -8.87 -3.86 -0.10
CA LEU A 397 -8.48 -2.49 -0.42
C LEU A 397 -8.62 -1.58 0.81
N TYR A 398 -7.71 -0.64 0.97
CA TYR A 398 -7.75 0.40 2.01
C TYR A 398 -7.28 1.76 1.47
N ALA A 399 -7.51 2.81 2.25
CA ALA A 399 -7.11 4.19 1.93
C ALA A 399 -6.32 4.79 3.11
N PRO A 400 -4.99 4.98 2.99
CA PRO A 400 -4.19 5.67 4.00
C PRO A 400 -4.43 7.19 3.89
N ILE A 401 -5.47 7.67 4.56
CA ILE A 401 -6.01 9.03 4.39
C ILE A 401 -4.93 10.12 4.46
N HIS A 402 -4.02 10.07 5.45
CA HIS A 402 -2.97 11.08 5.59
C HIS A 402 -1.95 11.05 4.44
N VAL A 403 -1.66 9.87 3.89
CA VAL A 403 -0.77 9.72 2.73
C VAL A 403 -1.42 10.30 1.48
N ILE A 404 -2.71 10.03 1.27
CA ILE A 404 -3.48 10.58 0.15
C ILE A 404 -3.54 12.11 0.26
N GLU A 405 -3.88 12.64 1.44
CA GLU A 405 -3.91 14.08 1.68
C GLU A 405 -2.53 14.72 1.44
N ALA A 406 -1.44 14.09 1.89
CA ALA A 406 -0.08 14.59 1.65
C ALA A 406 0.30 14.58 0.16
N THR A 407 -0.14 13.58 -0.59
CA THR A 407 0.05 13.49 -2.03
C THR A 407 -0.67 14.63 -2.74
N ILE A 408 -1.95 14.85 -2.42
CA ILE A 408 -2.77 15.95 -2.95
C ILE A 408 -2.13 17.31 -2.61
N MET A 409 -1.76 17.52 -1.34
CA MET A 409 -1.12 18.75 -0.90
C MET A 409 0.17 19.01 -1.67
N SER A 410 1.01 17.99 -1.86
CA SER A 410 2.25 18.11 -2.63
C SER A 410 2.00 18.49 -4.09
N ALA A 411 1.05 17.86 -4.77
CA ALA A 411 0.67 18.20 -6.14
C ALA A 411 0.18 19.66 -6.26
N LEU A 412 -0.64 20.12 -5.32
CA LEU A 412 -1.14 21.50 -5.29
C LEU A 412 -0.03 22.53 -4.98
N LEU A 413 0.92 22.17 -4.12
CA LEU A 413 2.08 23.02 -3.84
C LEU A 413 2.99 23.16 -5.06
N LEU A 414 3.23 22.08 -5.80
CA LEU A 414 3.93 22.13 -7.08
C LEU A 414 3.17 23.00 -8.08
N ALA A 415 1.84 22.82 -8.21
CA ALA A 415 1.02 23.67 -9.05
C ALA A 415 1.13 25.16 -8.70
N ASN A 416 1.08 25.51 -7.41
CA ASN A 416 1.24 26.89 -6.96
C ASN A 416 2.63 27.49 -7.29
N GLN A 417 3.67 26.66 -7.40
CA GLN A 417 5.01 27.10 -7.79
C GLN A 417 5.12 27.37 -9.29
N TYR A 418 4.62 26.44 -10.11
CA TYR A 418 4.85 26.43 -11.56
C TYR A 418 3.72 27.06 -12.39
N LEU A 419 2.50 27.21 -11.84
CA LEU A 419 1.34 27.79 -12.52
C LEU A 419 0.97 29.15 -11.94
N PRO A 420 1.24 30.27 -12.65
CA PRO A 420 0.88 31.62 -12.21
C PRO A 420 -0.62 31.79 -11.94
N GLU A 421 -1.48 31.09 -12.67
CA GLU A 421 -2.95 31.19 -12.60
C GLU A 421 -3.52 30.69 -11.27
N ILE A 422 -2.79 29.81 -10.58
CA ILE A 422 -3.19 29.20 -9.30
C ILE A 422 -2.35 29.79 -8.13
N ARG A 423 -1.39 30.65 -8.43
CA ARG A 423 -0.50 31.24 -7.42
C ARG A 423 -1.32 31.99 -6.36
N GLY A 424 -1.17 31.60 -5.09
CA GLY A 424 -1.84 32.19 -3.93
C GLY A 424 -3.08 31.44 -3.44
N TRP A 425 -3.46 30.33 -4.08
CA TRP A 425 -4.61 29.50 -3.65
C TRP A 425 -4.24 28.52 -2.54
N LEU A 426 -3.00 28.01 -2.55
CA LEU A 426 -2.47 27.14 -1.51
C LEU A 426 -0.96 27.38 -1.35
N THR A 427 -0.52 27.81 -0.17
CA THR A 427 0.91 27.96 0.15
C THR A 427 1.29 27.07 1.32
N LEU A 428 2.57 26.67 1.42
CA LEU A 428 3.06 25.93 2.60
C LEU A 428 2.85 26.69 3.93
N LYS A 429 2.57 28.00 3.90
CA LYS A 429 2.20 28.78 5.10
C LYS A 429 0.78 28.47 5.57
N ASP A 430 -0.13 28.10 4.67
CA ASP A 430 -1.49 27.69 4.99
C ASP A 430 -1.53 26.31 5.67
N LEU A 431 -0.45 25.54 5.54
CA LEU A 431 -0.22 24.23 6.17
C LEU A 431 0.46 24.32 7.54
N ALA A 432 0.84 25.51 8.01
CA ALA A 432 1.42 25.66 9.33
C ALA A 432 0.36 25.32 10.40
N PRO A 433 0.72 24.56 11.46
CA PRO A 433 -0.19 24.34 12.58
C PRO A 433 -0.66 25.68 13.11
N LYS A 434 -1.97 25.91 13.14
CA LYS A 434 -2.51 27.09 13.80
C LYS A 434 -2.12 27.01 15.28
N PRO A 435 -1.66 28.10 15.90
CA PRO A 435 -1.38 28.09 17.33
C PRO A 435 -2.65 27.64 18.05
N THR A 436 -2.54 26.58 18.85
CA THR A 436 -3.60 26.12 19.74
C THR A 436 -3.90 27.26 20.71
N ALA A 437 -5.15 27.73 20.72
CA ALA A 437 -5.66 28.71 21.68
C ALA A 437 -5.74 28.12 23.09
#